data_AF-A0A519IPD7-F1
#
_entry.id   AF-A0A519IPD7-F1
#
_cell.length_a   1.000
_cell.length_b   1.000
_cell.length_c   1.000
_cell.angle_alpha   90.00
_cell.angle_beta   90.00
_cell.angle_gamma   90.00
#
_symmetry.space_group_name_H-M   'P 1'
#
loop_
_entity.id
_entity.type
_entity.pdbx_description
1 polymer ?
#
loop_
_entity_poly.entity_id
_entity_poly.type
_entity_poly.pdbx_seq_one_letter_code
_entity_poly.pdbx_strand_id
1 'polypeptide(L)'
;MPSLTTPALQRPPTSAALAQTSVLALIPHALAVLWLGLMAGFFGTYSANVNLAMLQMDGATYATVQSAFNQNVRHALFLSLFFGPPVWCALALLAAWREHRAAWWRVLGLVAVAYVLGIVFFTQQVNLPLNYATEAWDPKALPADWAQVRDQWNAANLWRALLSLAAFAASQAALVWRCATHSAGAVPPATR
;
A
#
# COMPACT_ATOMS: atom_id res chain seq x y z
N MET A 1 57.44 -27.18 -9.90
CA MET A 1 57.00 -25.97 -10.63
C MET A 1 55.56 -25.68 -10.26
N PRO A 2 55.24 -24.57 -9.57
CA PRO A 2 53.88 -24.22 -9.23
C PRO A 2 53.19 -23.54 -10.41
N SER A 3 52.13 -24.15 -10.93
CA SER A 3 51.24 -23.54 -11.93
C SER A 3 50.37 -22.49 -11.24
N LEU A 4 50.74 -21.21 -11.40
CA LEU A 4 49.91 -20.07 -11.04
C LEU A 4 48.70 -20.02 -11.98
N THR A 5 47.55 -20.52 -11.53
CA THR A 5 46.27 -20.27 -12.19
C THR A 5 45.88 -18.81 -11.96
N THR A 6 46.03 -18.00 -13.01
CA THR A 6 45.57 -16.61 -13.06
C THR A 6 44.05 -16.57 -12.81
N PRO A 7 43.54 -15.78 -11.85
CA PRO A 7 42.11 -15.61 -11.69
C PRO A 7 41.56 -14.94 -12.95
N ALA A 8 40.57 -15.54 -13.59
CA ALA A 8 39.89 -14.92 -14.72
C ALA A 8 39.29 -13.58 -14.27
N LEU A 9 39.81 -12.48 -14.82
CA LEU A 9 39.27 -11.13 -14.65
C LEU A 9 37.80 -11.14 -15.10
N GLN A 10 36.89 -11.10 -14.13
CA GLN A 10 35.46 -11.03 -14.35
C GLN A 10 35.17 -9.68 -15.00
N ARG A 11 34.87 -9.69 -16.31
CA ARG A 11 34.61 -8.46 -17.06
C ARG A 11 33.44 -7.71 -16.41
N PRO A 12 33.56 -6.38 -16.20
CA PRO A 12 32.46 -5.61 -15.66
C PRO A 12 31.22 -5.75 -16.55
N PRO A 13 30.01 -5.79 -15.97
CA PRO A 13 28.78 -5.89 -16.75
C PRO A 13 28.66 -4.74 -17.73
N THR A 14 28.19 -5.03 -18.94
CA THR A 14 28.00 -4.03 -20.00
C THR A 14 26.93 -3.01 -19.61
N SER A 15 27.04 -1.77 -20.11
CA SER A 15 26.09 -0.67 -19.81
C SER A 15 24.62 -1.03 -20.11
N ALA A 16 24.37 -1.90 -21.10
CA ALA A 16 23.05 -2.40 -21.43
C ALA A 16 22.48 -3.34 -20.33
N ALA A 17 23.31 -4.18 -19.71
CA ALA A 17 22.89 -5.05 -18.61
C ALA A 17 22.59 -4.23 -17.34
N LEU A 18 23.37 -3.18 -17.07
CA LEU A 18 23.13 -2.24 -15.98
C LEU A 18 21.84 -1.42 -16.17
N ALA A 19 21.51 -1.04 -17.41
CA ALA A 19 20.28 -0.34 -17.76
C ALA A 19 19.03 -1.25 -17.69
N GLN A 20 19.12 -2.51 -18.10
CA GLN A 20 18.03 -3.49 -17.98
C GLN A 20 17.75 -3.84 -16.51
N THR A 21 18.79 -3.95 -15.68
CA THR A 21 18.66 -4.22 -14.24
C THR A 21 17.91 -3.08 -13.53
N SER A 22 18.07 -1.84 -13.98
CA SER A 22 17.39 -0.68 -13.41
C SER A 22 15.91 -0.58 -13.83
N VAL A 23 15.54 -0.92 -15.06
CA VAL A 23 14.12 -0.94 -15.49
C VAL A 23 13.32 -2.03 -14.77
N LEU A 24 13.87 -3.23 -14.63
CA LEU A 24 13.21 -4.34 -13.92
C LEU A 24 12.97 -4.01 -12.43
N ALA A 25 13.85 -3.22 -11.81
CA ALA A 25 13.71 -2.78 -10.42
C ALA A 25 12.68 -1.65 -10.23
N LEU A 26 12.23 -0.99 -11.30
CA LEU A 26 11.18 0.05 -11.25
C LEU A 26 9.77 -0.53 -11.32
N ILE A 27 9.59 -1.67 -12.00
CA ILE A 27 8.29 -2.36 -12.13
C ILE A 27 7.63 -2.60 -10.76
N PRO A 28 8.27 -3.25 -9.77
CA PRO A 28 7.62 -3.52 -8.49
C PRO A 28 7.30 -2.23 -7.71
N HIS A 29 8.08 -1.16 -7.88
CA HIS A 29 7.80 0.13 -7.24
C HIS A 29 6.58 0.80 -7.91
N ALA A 30 6.49 0.77 -9.23
CA ALA A 30 5.30 1.25 -9.95
C ALA A 30 4.04 0.47 -9.56
N LEU A 31 4.15 -0.85 -9.40
CA LEU A 31 3.05 -1.69 -8.92
C LEU A 31 2.67 -1.39 -7.46
N ALA A 32 3.65 -1.08 -6.61
CA ALA A 32 3.39 -0.62 -5.24
C ALA A 32 2.58 0.67 -5.23
N VAL A 33 2.96 1.66 -6.06
CA VAL A 33 2.23 2.92 -6.22
C VAL A 33 0.81 2.66 -6.71
N LEU A 34 0.62 1.81 -7.72
CA LEU A 34 -0.69 1.45 -8.24
C LEU A 34 -1.59 0.85 -7.15
N TRP A 35 -1.09 -0.15 -6.41
CA TRP A 35 -1.86 -0.81 -5.35
C TRP A 35 -2.18 0.13 -4.18
N LEU A 36 -1.23 0.98 -3.78
CA LEU A 36 -1.47 2.02 -2.77
C LEU A 36 -2.55 3.00 -3.23
N GLY A 37 -2.51 3.42 -4.50
CA GLY A 37 -3.51 4.30 -5.09
C GLY A 37 -4.91 3.68 -5.14
N LEU A 38 -5.01 2.40 -5.51
CA LEU A 38 -6.27 1.65 -5.49
C LEU A 38 -6.86 1.58 -4.08
N MET A 39 -6.03 1.35 -3.06
CA MET A 39 -6.48 1.31 -1.67
C MET A 39 -6.83 2.70 -1.11
N ALA A 40 -6.06 3.74 -1.46
CA ALA A 40 -6.41 5.12 -1.15
C ALA A 40 -7.75 5.51 -1.76
N GLY A 41 -7.99 5.14 -3.02
CA GLY A 41 -9.27 5.32 -3.69
C GLY A 41 -10.41 4.57 -2.97
N PHE A 42 -10.22 3.28 -2.66
CA PHE A 42 -11.23 2.48 -1.97
C PHE A 42 -11.65 3.08 -0.61
N PHE A 43 -10.71 3.35 0.29
CA PHE A 43 -11.02 3.94 1.60
C PHE A 43 -11.55 5.38 1.48
N GLY A 44 -11.02 6.13 0.51
CA GLY A 44 -11.44 7.49 0.17
C GLY A 44 -12.90 7.53 -0.27
N THR A 45 -13.31 6.67 -1.20
CA THR A 45 -14.71 6.58 -1.67
C THR A 45 -15.67 6.25 -0.53
N TYR A 46 -15.26 5.37 0.39
CA TYR A 46 -16.09 5.09 1.57
C TYR A 46 -16.28 6.36 2.42
N SER A 47 -15.20 7.07 2.73
CA SER A 47 -15.28 8.27 3.58
C SER A 47 -15.98 9.44 2.90
N ALA A 48 -15.73 9.66 1.61
CA ALA A 48 -16.18 10.82 0.85
C ALA A 48 -17.60 10.66 0.29
N ASN A 49 -18.14 9.44 0.20
CA ASN A 49 -19.47 9.22 -0.37
C ASN A 49 -20.27 8.12 0.36
N VAL A 50 -19.76 6.89 0.43
CA VAL A 50 -20.57 5.75 0.93
C VAL A 50 -21.03 5.99 2.36
N ASN A 51 -20.13 6.40 3.26
CA ASN A 51 -20.46 6.64 4.66
C ASN A 51 -21.44 7.81 4.81
N LEU A 52 -21.30 8.86 3.99
CA LEU A 52 -22.23 10.00 4.00
C LEU A 52 -23.64 9.57 3.58
N ALA A 53 -23.75 8.72 2.57
CA ALA A 53 -25.03 8.13 2.18
C ALA A 53 -25.61 7.23 3.28
N MET A 54 -24.76 6.41 3.91
CA MET A 54 -25.16 5.52 5.01
C MET A 54 -25.62 6.28 6.26
N LEU A 55 -25.17 7.52 6.48
CA LEU A 55 -25.68 8.39 7.56
C LEU A 55 -27.15 8.80 7.34
N GLN A 56 -27.67 8.73 6.12
CA GLN A 56 -29.06 9.06 5.80
C GLN A 56 -30.01 7.87 5.98
N MET A 57 -29.47 6.67 6.22
CA MET A 57 -30.26 5.45 6.36
C MET A 57 -30.77 5.31 7.79
N ASP A 58 -31.95 4.70 7.94
CA ASP A 58 -32.42 4.25 9.24
C ASP A 58 -31.53 3.08 9.75
N GLY A 59 -31.63 2.79 11.05
CA GLY A 59 -30.75 1.78 11.66
C GLY A 59 -30.89 0.39 11.03
N ALA A 60 -32.12 -0.01 10.66
CA ALA A 60 -32.38 -1.33 10.09
C ALA A 60 -31.75 -1.49 8.70
N THR A 61 -31.88 -0.46 7.85
CA THR A 61 -31.24 -0.42 6.54
C THR A 61 -29.73 -0.34 6.68
N TYR A 62 -29.21 0.49 7.61
CA TYR A 62 -27.78 0.57 7.90
C TYR A 62 -27.21 -0.80 8.28
N ALA A 63 -27.80 -1.49 9.25
CA ALA A 63 -27.34 -2.80 9.72
C ALA A 63 -27.29 -3.83 8.58
N THR A 64 -28.35 -3.88 7.78
CA THR A 64 -28.47 -4.81 6.65
C THR A 64 -27.39 -4.55 5.60
N VAL A 65 -27.25 -3.30 5.15
CA VAL A 65 -26.32 -2.92 4.08
C VAL A 65 -24.87 -2.96 4.56
N GLN A 66 -24.58 -2.48 5.77
CA GLN A 66 -23.23 -2.52 6.34
C GLN A 66 -22.76 -3.96 6.56
N SER A 67 -23.63 -4.86 7.04
CA SER A 67 -23.31 -6.30 7.15
C SER A 67 -22.96 -6.89 5.78
N ALA A 68 -23.73 -6.54 4.74
CA ALA A 68 -23.42 -6.97 3.37
C ALA A 68 -22.04 -6.45 2.90
N PHE A 69 -21.68 -5.19 3.15
CA PHE A 69 -20.34 -4.67 2.83
C PHE A 69 -19.23 -5.41 3.58
N ASN A 70 -19.41 -5.67 4.88
CA ASN A 70 -18.41 -6.34 5.72
C ASN A 70 -18.15 -7.79 5.29
N GLN A 71 -19.16 -8.48 4.75
CA GLN A 71 -19.02 -9.83 4.21
C GLN A 71 -18.38 -9.82 2.82
N ASN A 72 -18.75 -8.86 1.97
CA ASN A 72 -18.30 -8.78 0.56
C ASN A 72 -16.90 -8.19 0.37
N VAL A 73 -16.09 -8.10 1.43
CA VAL A 73 -14.63 -7.89 1.31
C VAL A 73 -13.83 -9.18 1.51
N ARG A 74 -14.49 -10.30 1.83
CA ARG A 74 -13.85 -11.59 2.17
C ARG A 74 -13.62 -12.48 0.95
N HIS A 75 -13.21 -11.88 -0.17
CA HIS A 75 -12.96 -12.61 -1.42
C HIS A 75 -11.57 -12.29 -1.98
N ALA A 76 -11.06 -13.19 -2.84
CA ALA A 76 -9.68 -13.16 -3.31
C ALA A 76 -9.27 -11.82 -3.94
N LEU A 77 -10.14 -11.21 -4.76
CA LEU A 77 -9.85 -9.91 -5.38
C LEU A 77 -9.59 -8.81 -4.34
N PHE A 78 -10.47 -8.62 -3.35
CA PHE A 78 -10.27 -7.60 -2.33
C PHE A 78 -9.03 -7.88 -1.49
N LEU A 79 -8.83 -9.13 -1.05
CA LEU A 79 -7.66 -9.50 -0.26
C LEU A 79 -6.36 -9.28 -1.05
N SER A 80 -6.35 -9.55 -2.35
CA SER A 80 -5.19 -9.28 -3.21
C SER A 80 -4.88 -7.79 -3.33
N LEU A 81 -5.92 -6.95 -3.39
CA LEU A 81 -5.78 -5.50 -3.39
C LEU A 81 -5.35 -4.94 -2.02
N PHE A 82 -5.91 -5.48 -0.93
CA PHE A 82 -5.63 -5.03 0.43
C PHE A 82 -4.24 -5.44 0.92
N PHE A 83 -3.78 -6.66 0.62
CA PHE A 83 -2.46 -7.15 1.01
C PHE A 83 -1.36 -6.91 -0.02
N GLY A 84 -1.71 -6.45 -1.23
CA GLY A 84 -0.72 -6.19 -2.27
C GLY A 84 0.26 -5.04 -1.98
N PRO A 85 -0.09 -3.92 -1.32
CA PRO A 85 0.87 -2.83 -1.08
C PRO A 85 2.14 -3.26 -0.34
N PRO A 86 2.10 -3.98 0.79
CA PRO A 86 3.32 -4.43 1.45
C PRO A 86 4.12 -5.43 0.62
N VAL A 87 3.45 -6.30 -0.16
CA VAL A 87 4.12 -7.26 -1.05
C VAL A 87 4.91 -6.52 -2.14
N TRP A 88 4.28 -5.59 -2.85
CA TRP A 88 4.95 -4.84 -3.91
C TRP A 88 6.04 -3.91 -3.37
N CYS A 89 5.83 -3.29 -2.21
CA CYS A 89 6.90 -2.51 -1.55
C CYS A 89 8.10 -3.41 -1.21
N ALA A 90 7.87 -4.59 -0.63
CA ALA A 90 8.95 -5.52 -0.30
C ALA A 90 9.71 -5.98 -1.55
N LEU A 91 9.01 -6.34 -2.63
CA LEU A 91 9.62 -6.72 -3.90
C LEU A 91 10.46 -5.59 -4.48
N ALA A 92 10.00 -4.34 -4.40
CA ALA A 92 10.75 -3.18 -4.87
C ALA A 92 12.03 -2.93 -4.05
N LEU A 93 11.93 -3.03 -2.73
CA LEU A 93 13.07 -2.86 -1.81
C LEU A 93 14.12 -3.96 -2.01
N LEU A 94 13.69 -5.21 -2.21
CA LEU A 94 14.55 -6.37 -2.46
C LEU A 94 15.23 -6.27 -3.84
N ALA A 95 14.48 -5.93 -4.88
CA ALA A 95 15.02 -5.76 -6.24
C ALA A 95 16.10 -4.65 -6.30
N ALA A 96 16.00 -3.67 -5.41
CA ALA A 96 16.90 -2.52 -5.33
C ALA A 96 17.76 -2.52 -4.06
N TRP A 97 18.07 -3.69 -3.48
CA TRP A 97 18.77 -3.79 -2.19
C TRP A 97 20.11 -3.02 -2.13
N ARG A 98 20.80 -2.93 -3.28
CA ARG A 98 22.06 -2.17 -3.41
C ARG A 98 21.88 -0.67 -3.18
N GLU A 99 20.65 -0.16 -3.29
CA GLU A 99 20.26 1.23 -3.08
C GLU A 99 19.74 1.51 -1.65
N HIS A 100 19.91 0.60 -0.68
CA HIS A 100 19.36 0.75 0.69
C HIS A 100 19.75 2.04 1.45
N ARG A 101 20.82 2.73 1.01
CA ARG A 101 21.23 4.03 1.57
C ARG A 101 20.50 5.22 0.94
N ALA A 102 19.83 5.04 -0.19
CA ALA A 102 19.08 6.08 -0.87
C ALA A 102 17.85 6.49 -0.06
N ALA A 103 17.51 7.78 -0.11
CA ALA A 103 16.37 8.32 0.61
C ALA A 103 15.04 7.68 0.16
N TRP A 104 14.85 7.51 -1.16
CA TRP A 104 13.65 6.89 -1.72
C TRP A 104 13.40 5.48 -1.15
N TRP A 105 14.47 4.69 -0.93
CA TRP A 105 14.40 3.32 -0.43
C TRP A 105 13.88 3.31 1.01
N ARG A 106 14.41 4.20 1.85
CA ARG A 106 13.97 4.35 3.25
C ARG A 106 12.52 4.84 3.34
N VAL A 107 12.13 5.80 2.49
CA VAL A 107 10.74 6.29 2.42
C VAL A 107 9.79 5.15 2.04
N LEU A 108 10.12 4.36 1.03
CA LEU A 108 9.29 3.22 0.63
C LEU A 108 9.20 2.15 1.73
N GLY A 109 10.30 1.91 2.46
CA GLY A 109 10.30 1.04 3.64
C GLY A 109 9.35 1.55 4.74
N LEU A 110 9.38 2.85 5.04
CA LEU A 110 8.46 3.46 6.00
C LEU A 110 7.00 3.38 5.53
N VAL A 111 6.74 3.57 4.23
CA VAL A 111 5.41 3.38 3.63
C VAL A 111 4.90 1.95 3.86
N ALA A 112 5.75 0.95 3.61
CA ALA A 112 5.38 -0.45 3.81
C ALA A 112 5.02 -0.74 5.28
N VAL A 113 5.85 -0.29 6.22
CA VAL A 113 5.62 -0.47 7.66
C VAL A 113 4.36 0.27 8.11
N ALA A 114 4.19 1.53 7.68
CA ALA A 114 3.01 2.34 8.01
C ALA A 114 1.72 1.70 7.49
N TYR A 115 1.74 1.13 6.29
CA TYR A 115 0.59 0.41 5.73
C TYR A 115 0.27 -0.84 6.55
N VAL A 116 1.28 -1.67 6.86
CA VAL A 116 1.07 -2.89 7.65
C VAL A 116 0.51 -2.57 9.03
N LEU A 117 1.13 -1.65 9.76
CA LEU A 117 0.70 -1.34 11.13
C LEU A 117 -0.60 -0.53 11.15
N GLY A 118 -0.66 0.54 10.38
CA GLY A 118 -1.75 1.51 10.45
C GLY A 118 -2.97 1.19 9.58
N ILE A 119 -2.88 0.20 8.69
CA ILE A 119 -4.03 -0.26 7.89
C ILE A 119 -4.32 -1.73 8.15
N VAL A 120 -3.36 -2.64 7.97
CA VAL A 120 -3.61 -4.09 8.10
C VAL A 120 -3.91 -4.47 9.55
N PHE A 121 -2.97 -4.23 10.46
CA PHE A 121 -3.17 -4.52 11.89
C PHE A 121 -4.28 -3.66 12.48
N PHE A 122 -4.35 -2.37 12.13
CA PHE A 122 -5.45 -1.51 12.56
C PHE A 122 -6.82 -2.06 12.15
N THR A 123 -6.98 -2.54 10.91
CA THR A 123 -8.23 -3.15 10.44
C THR A 123 -8.57 -4.39 11.26
N GLN A 124 -7.57 -5.23 11.57
CA GLN A 124 -7.77 -6.42 12.40
C GLN A 124 -8.24 -6.05 13.82
N GLN A 125 -7.65 -5.03 14.43
CA GLN A 125 -7.89 -4.67 15.84
C GLN A 125 -9.14 -3.81 16.04
N VAL A 126 -9.53 -3.01 15.05
CA VAL A 126 -10.62 -2.03 15.18
C VAL A 126 -11.79 -2.41 14.29
N ASN A 127 -11.57 -2.50 12.98
CA ASN A 127 -12.66 -2.67 12.03
C ASN A 127 -13.27 -4.08 12.07
N LEU A 128 -12.47 -5.15 12.19
CA LEU A 128 -13.02 -6.50 12.25
C LEU A 128 -13.95 -6.71 13.46
N PRO A 129 -13.60 -6.27 14.70
CA PRO A 129 -14.53 -6.31 15.82
C PRO A 129 -15.84 -5.54 15.58
N LEU A 130 -15.76 -4.32 15.04
CA LEU A 130 -16.95 -3.52 14.68
C LEU A 130 -17.80 -4.21 13.60
N ASN A 131 -17.15 -4.86 12.64
CA ASN A 131 -17.81 -5.62 11.59
C ASN A 131 -18.58 -6.80 12.17
N TYR A 132 -17.94 -7.60 13.04
CA TYR A 132 -18.59 -8.74 13.68
C TYR A 132 -19.75 -8.32 14.58
N ALA A 133 -19.62 -7.20 15.30
CA ALA A 133 -20.73 -6.64 16.08
C ALA A 133 -21.92 -6.29 15.19
N THR A 134 -21.67 -5.56 14.09
CA THR A 134 -22.71 -5.15 13.13
C THR A 134 -23.36 -6.36 12.44
N GLU A 135 -22.57 -7.38 12.08
CA GLU A 135 -23.05 -8.61 11.44
C GLU A 135 -23.94 -9.46 12.36
N ALA A 136 -23.83 -9.29 13.68
CA ALA A 136 -24.60 -10.02 14.68
C ALA A 136 -25.93 -9.34 15.07
N TRP A 137 -26.19 -8.11 14.59
CA TRP A 137 -27.42 -7.39 14.92
C TRP A 137 -28.66 -8.02 14.27
N ASP A 138 -29.79 -8.01 14.98
CA ASP A 138 -31.11 -8.16 14.38
C ASP A 138 -31.58 -6.78 13.88
N PRO A 139 -31.78 -6.56 12.57
CA PRO A 139 -32.26 -5.28 12.05
C PRO A 139 -33.61 -4.82 12.63
N LYS A 140 -34.41 -5.74 13.19
CA LYS A 140 -35.70 -5.41 13.84
C LYS A 140 -35.55 -5.06 15.33
N ALA A 141 -34.39 -5.31 15.92
CA ALA A 141 -34.11 -5.13 17.34
C ALA A 141 -32.65 -4.70 17.55
N LEU A 142 -32.30 -3.51 17.07
CA LEU A 142 -30.94 -2.99 17.15
C LEU A 142 -30.51 -2.68 18.59
N PRO A 143 -29.22 -2.84 18.92
CA PRO A 143 -28.66 -2.34 20.17
C PRO A 143 -28.81 -0.82 20.29
N ALA A 144 -28.97 -0.32 21.52
CA ALA A 144 -29.15 1.12 21.77
C ALA A 144 -27.95 1.97 21.30
N ASP A 145 -26.77 1.38 21.22
CA ASP A 145 -25.50 2.00 20.83
C ASP A 145 -25.15 1.82 19.33
N TRP A 146 -26.06 1.31 18.50
CA TRP A 146 -25.79 1.03 17.08
C TRP A 146 -25.18 2.23 16.32
N ALA A 147 -25.65 3.45 16.60
CA ALA A 147 -25.17 4.67 15.96
C ALA A 147 -23.73 5.01 16.39
N GLN A 148 -23.37 4.71 17.64
CA GLN A 148 -22.00 4.89 18.13
C GLN A 148 -21.04 3.92 17.43
N VAL A 149 -21.44 2.66 17.25
CA VAL A 149 -20.65 1.66 16.51
C VAL A 149 -20.45 2.07 15.06
N ARG A 150 -21.50 2.57 14.39
CA ARG A 150 -21.39 3.17 13.04
C ARG A 150 -20.36 4.29 13.01
N ASP A 151 -20.46 5.24 13.94
CA ASP A 151 -19.61 6.43 13.93
C ASP A 151 -18.14 6.08 14.21
N GLN A 152 -17.90 5.10 15.09
CA GLN A 152 -16.56 4.51 15.30
C GLN A 152 -16.02 3.88 14.02
N TRP A 153 -16.84 3.12 13.29
CA TRP A 153 -16.44 2.52 12.02
C TRP A 153 -16.10 3.59 10.98
N ASN A 154 -16.92 4.65 10.88
CA ASN A 154 -16.69 5.77 9.98
C ASN A 154 -15.38 6.50 10.29
N ALA A 155 -15.10 6.78 11.56
CA ALA A 155 -13.85 7.40 11.99
C ALA A 155 -12.63 6.51 11.70
N ALA A 156 -12.74 5.20 11.99
CA ALA A 156 -11.72 4.21 11.67
C ALA A 156 -11.46 4.11 10.15
N ASN A 157 -12.50 4.23 9.33
CA ASN A 157 -12.35 4.27 7.88
C ASN A 157 -11.68 5.56 7.39
N LEU A 158 -12.06 6.71 7.94
CA LEU A 158 -11.44 7.99 7.60
C LEU A 158 -9.94 7.99 7.92
N TRP A 159 -9.55 7.44 9.07
CA TRP A 159 -8.14 7.24 9.41
C TRP A 159 -7.40 6.43 8.34
N ARG A 160 -7.95 5.27 7.94
CA ARG A 160 -7.35 4.44 6.88
C ARG A 160 -7.31 5.16 5.54
N ALA A 161 -8.30 5.99 5.21
CA ALA A 161 -8.31 6.80 3.99
C ALA A 161 -7.18 7.83 3.98
N LEU A 162 -7.01 8.58 5.06
CA LEU A 162 -5.94 9.58 5.17
C LEU A 162 -4.55 8.93 5.14
N LEU A 163 -4.38 7.83 5.88
CA LEU A 163 -3.10 7.12 5.93
C LEU A 163 -2.75 6.46 4.58
N SER A 164 -3.72 5.84 3.90
CA SER A 164 -3.49 5.25 2.58
C SER A 164 -3.18 6.32 1.52
N LEU A 165 -3.85 7.48 1.58
CA LEU A 165 -3.53 8.61 0.72
C LEU A 165 -2.11 9.14 0.95
N ALA A 166 -1.71 9.30 2.22
CA ALA A 166 -0.35 9.72 2.57
C ALA A 166 0.70 8.69 2.10
N ALA A 167 0.44 7.40 2.29
CA ALA A 167 1.29 6.31 1.83
C ALA A 167 1.43 6.28 0.29
N PHE A 168 0.33 6.46 -0.43
CA PHE A 168 0.31 6.59 -1.89
C PHE A 168 1.15 7.78 -2.35
N ALA A 169 0.90 8.98 -1.80
CA ALA A 169 1.62 10.19 -2.16
C ALA A 169 3.12 10.08 -1.88
N ALA A 170 3.50 9.52 -0.71
CA ALA A 170 4.89 9.30 -0.34
C ALA A 170 5.59 8.30 -1.28
N SER A 171 4.93 7.19 -1.63
CA SER A 171 5.48 6.20 -2.56
C SER A 171 5.64 6.77 -3.98
N GLN A 172 4.65 7.55 -4.44
CA GLN A 172 4.70 8.25 -5.72
C GLN A 172 5.84 9.26 -5.77
N ALA A 173 6.03 10.06 -4.72
CA ALA A 173 7.14 11.00 -4.61
C ALA A 173 8.50 10.27 -4.57
N ALA A 174 8.58 9.15 -3.83
CA ALA A 174 9.78 8.32 -3.80
C ALA A 174 10.12 7.74 -5.19
N LEU A 175 9.11 7.31 -5.96
CA LEU A 175 9.31 6.82 -7.32
C LEU A 175 9.81 7.94 -8.26
N VAL A 176 9.20 9.13 -8.20
CA VAL A 176 9.64 10.28 -8.99
C VAL A 176 11.08 10.67 -8.64
N TRP A 177 11.41 10.72 -7.35
CA TRP A 177 12.77 11.01 -6.90
C TRP A 177 13.76 9.96 -7.40
N ARG A 178 13.44 8.68 -7.25
CA ARG A 178 14.26 7.57 -7.75
C ARG A 178 14.56 7.74 -9.24
N CYS A 179 13.54 7.97 -10.07
CA CYS A 179 13.72 8.18 -11.51
C CYS A 179 14.58 9.42 -11.82
N ALA A 180 14.37 10.54 -11.13
CA ALA A 180 15.15 11.76 -11.34
C ALA A 180 16.65 11.58 -11.04
N THR A 181 16.99 10.86 -9.97
CA THR A 181 18.39 10.60 -9.60
C THR A 181 19.11 9.68 -10.59
N HIS A 182 18.41 8.71 -11.17
CA HIS A 182 18.97 7.85 -12.21
C HIS A 182 19.26 8.62 -13.50
N SER A 183 18.38 9.54 -13.91
CA SER A 183 18.59 10.39 -15.08
C SER A 183 19.77 11.36 -14.90
N ALA A 184 19.97 11.90 -13.70
CA ALA A 184 21.06 12.84 -13.41
C ALA A 184 22.46 12.19 -13.46
N GLY A 185 22.57 10.89 -13.14
CA GLY A 185 23.84 10.15 -13.20
C GLY A 185 24.26 9.70 -14.61
N ALA A 186 23.38 9.84 -15.61
CA ALA A 186 23.62 9.37 -16.98
C ALA A 186 24.30 10.42 -17.89
N VAL A 187 24.44 11.67 -17.45
CA VAL A 187 25.13 12.73 -18.20
C VAL A 187 26.64 12.64 -17.94
N PRO A 188 27.49 12.36 -18.94
CA PRO A 188 28.94 12.34 -18.74
C PRO A 188 29.43 13.74 -18.36
N PRO A 189 30.43 13.87 -17.46
CA PRO A 189 31.06 15.17 -17.24
C PRO A 189 31.64 15.67 -18.56
N ALA A 190 31.33 16.93 -18.92
CA ALA A 190 31.90 17.57 -20.09
C ALA A 190 33.43 17.51 -19.98
N THR A 191 34.07 16.84 -20.93
CA THR A 191 35.52 16.83 -21.08
C THR A 191 35.97 18.27 -21.32
N ARG A 192 36.64 18.87 -20.33
CA ARG A 192 37.47 20.06 -20.52
C ARG A 192 38.86 19.64 -20.94
#